data_AF-A0A658NQ59-F1
#
_entry.id   AF-A0A658NQ59-F1
#
_cell.length_a   1.000
_cell.length_b   1.000
_cell.length_c   1.000
_cell.angle_alpha   90.00
_cell.angle_beta   90.00
_cell.angle_gamma   90.00
#
_symmetry.space_group_name_H-M   'P 1'
#
loop_
_entity.id
_entity.type
_entity.pdbx_description
1 polymer ?
#
loop_
_entity_poly.entity_id
_entity_poly.type
_entity_poly.pdbx_seq_one_letter_code
_entity_poly.pdbx_strand_id
1 'polypeptide(L)'
;MYHAKESGGNQYQVFSEHMNVRAMERMTLESELRVALEEDQLVLHYQPQLGLTDHTLSGMEALVRWNHPRLGLLLPARFIALAEDSGLI
;
A
#
# COMPACT_ATOMS: atom_id res chain seq x y z
N MET A 1 -0.52 9.14 21.11
CA MET A 1 -1.74 9.26 21.94
C MET A 1 -3.00 9.53 21.08
N TYR A 2 -3.08 8.98 19.86
CA TYR A 2 -4.18 9.24 18.92
C TYR A 2 -4.86 7.97 18.36
N HIS A 3 -4.31 6.77 18.60
CA HIS A 3 -4.82 5.52 18.00
C HIS A 3 -6.00 4.86 18.74
N ALA A 4 -6.52 5.45 19.82
CA ALA A 4 -7.57 4.82 20.63
C ALA A 4 -9.02 5.12 20.17
N LYS A 5 -9.22 5.79 19.02
CA LYS A 5 -10.56 6.27 18.61
C LYS A 5 -11.22 5.59 17.41
N GLU A 6 -10.54 4.68 16.70
CA GLU A 6 -11.14 4.03 15.50
C GLU A 6 -11.55 2.57 15.68
N SER A 7 -11.03 1.89 16.69
CA SER A 7 -11.43 0.51 17.00
C SER A 7 -12.35 0.53 18.22
N GLY A 8 -13.63 0.23 18.01
CA GLY A 8 -14.71 0.25 18.99
C GLY A 8 -14.29 -0.15 20.41
N GLY A 9 -14.87 0.57 21.39
CA GLY A 9 -14.56 0.45 22.81
C GLY A 9 -14.44 -1.00 23.26
N ASN A 10 -13.49 -1.22 24.18
CA ASN A 10 -13.11 -2.49 24.81
C ASN A 10 -11.91 -3.25 24.20
N GLN A 11 -10.82 -2.56 23.84
CA GLN A 11 -9.52 -3.23 23.65
C GLN A 11 -8.42 -2.65 24.54
N TYR A 12 -7.82 -3.54 25.34
CA TYR A 12 -6.57 -3.29 26.06
C TYR A 12 -5.41 -3.60 25.10
N GLN A 13 -4.86 -2.61 24.42
CA GLN A 13 -3.66 -2.80 23.62
C GLN A 13 -2.43 -2.65 24.53
N VAL A 14 -1.82 -3.79 24.84
CA VAL A 14 -0.57 -3.87 25.58
C VAL A 14 0.50 -3.13 24.80
N PHE A 15 1.03 -2.07 25.39
CA PHE A 15 2.11 -1.23 24.89
C PHE A 15 3.39 -2.08 24.77
N SER A 16 3.50 -2.87 23.70
CA SER A 16 4.67 -3.72 23.44
C SER A 16 5.60 -3.06 22.44
N GLU A 17 6.90 -3.26 22.60
CA GLU A 17 7.96 -2.75 21.70
C GLU A 17 7.69 -3.08 20.23
N HIS A 18 7.06 -4.23 19.94
CA HIS A 18 6.60 -4.64 18.63
C HIS A 18 5.59 -3.69 17.98
N MET A 19 4.67 -3.10 18.76
CA MET A 19 3.73 -2.11 18.24
C MET A 19 4.45 -0.82 17.84
N ASN A 20 5.47 -0.42 18.60
CA ASN A 20 6.25 0.78 18.30
C ASN A 20 7.04 0.61 16.98
N VAL A 21 7.64 -0.57 16.77
CA VAL A 21 8.35 -0.88 15.52
C VAL A 21 7.40 -0.84 14.32
N ARG A 22 6.21 -1.46 14.41
CA ARG A 22 5.23 -1.45 13.31
C ARG A 22 4.72 -0.04 12.99
N ALA A 23 4.47 0.79 14.01
CA ALA A 23 4.05 2.17 13.81
C ALA A 23 5.14 3.00 13.10
N MET A 24 6.40 2.81 13.51
CA MET A 24 7.55 3.49 12.91
C MET A 24 7.78 3.05 11.45
N GLU A 25 7.70 1.75 11.17
CA GLU A 25 7.77 1.20 9.81
C GLU A 25 6.70 1.80 8.91
N ARG A 26 5.47 1.90 9.42
CA ARG A 26 4.34 2.46 8.68
C ARG A 26 4.53 3.95 8.35
N MET A 27 4.93 4.75 9.35
CA MET A 27 5.21 6.17 9.17
C MET A 27 6.36 6.40 8.18
N THR A 28 7.40 5.54 8.22
CA THR A 28 8.51 5.60 7.27
C THR A 28 8.04 5.33 5.85
N LEU A 29 7.29 4.24 5.64
CA LEU A 29 6.73 3.89 4.33
C LEU A 29 5.81 4.97 3.77
N GLU A 30 5.02 5.64 4.60
CA GLU A 30 4.16 6.75 4.19
C GLU A 30 4.98 7.95 3.67
N SER A 31 6.05 8.32 4.39
CA SER A 31 6.97 9.37 3.94
C SER A 31 7.68 9.00 2.64
N GLU A 32 8.09 7.74 2.50
CA GLU A 32 8.75 7.24 1.29
C GLU A 32 7.78 7.19 0.10
N LEU A 33 6.49 6.92 0.32
CA LEU A 33 5.48 6.88 -0.74
C LEU A 33 5.28 8.26 -1.38
N ARG A 34 5.39 9.34 -0.60
CA ARG A 34 5.37 10.70 -1.13
C ARG A 34 6.54 10.96 -2.08
N VAL A 35 7.74 10.53 -1.69
CA VAL A 35 8.95 10.62 -2.54
C VAL A 35 8.82 9.72 -3.77
N ALA A 36 8.20 8.56 -3.63
CA ALA A 36 8.00 7.62 -4.73
C ALA A 36 7.19 8.19 -5.90
N LEU A 37 6.29 9.14 -5.64
CA LEU A 37 5.55 9.88 -6.66
C LEU A 37 6.43 10.87 -7.43
N GLU A 38 7.41 11.48 -6.76
CA GLU A 38 8.32 12.46 -7.38
C GLU A 38 9.48 11.77 -8.13
N GLU A 39 9.89 10.59 -7.68
CA GLU A 39 11.06 9.84 -8.17
C GLU A 39 10.70 8.69 -9.13
N ASP A 40 9.50 8.72 -9.74
CA ASP A 40 9.03 7.72 -10.71
C ASP A 40 9.13 6.26 -10.24
N GLN A 41 8.95 6.02 -8.93
CA GLN A 41 9.06 4.68 -8.35
C GLN A 41 7.76 3.88 -8.44
N LEU A 42 6.64 4.55 -8.73
CA LEU A 42 5.35 3.90 -8.99
C LEU A 42 5.25 3.52 -10.47
N VAL A 43 5.11 2.23 -10.73
CA VAL A 43 5.07 1.66 -12.08
C VAL A 43 3.75 0.94 -12.31
N LEU A 44 3.29 0.89 -13.56
CA LEU A 44 2.11 0.12 -13.95
C LEU A 44 2.52 -1.24 -14.51
N HIS A 45 1.95 -2.29 -13.95
CA HIS A 45 1.94 -3.61 -14.55
C HIS A 45 0.58 -3.81 -15.24
N TYR A 46 0.56 -4.60 -16.32
CA TYR A 46 -0.66 -4.88 -17.07
C TYR A 46 -1.00 -6.36 -16.99
N GLN A 47 -2.23 -6.68 -16.60
CA GLN A 47 -2.73 -8.04 -16.59
C GLN A 47 -3.78 -8.22 -17.68
N PRO A 48 -3.61 -9.18 -18.62
CA PRO A 48 -4.59 -9.43 -19.65
C PRO A 48 -5.86 -10.04 -19.08
N GLN A 49 -7.00 -9.57 -19.58
CA GLN A 49 -8.31 -10.15 -19.37
C GLN A 49 -8.70 -10.89 -20.66
N LEU A 50 -9.09 -12.15 -20.51
CA LEU A 50 -9.44 -13.03 -21.64
C LEU A 50 -10.92 -13.36 -21.64
N GLY A 51 -11.54 -13.39 -22.81
CA GLY A 51 -12.86 -13.96 -23.01
C GLY A 51 -12.86 -15.45 -22.68
N LEU A 52 -13.80 -15.91 -21.87
CA LEU A 52 -13.84 -17.32 -21.43
C LEU A 52 -14.28 -18.27 -22.54
N THR A 53 -15.03 -17.78 -23.54
CA THR A 53 -15.60 -18.60 -24.60
C THR A 53 -14.63 -18.82 -25.77
N ASP A 54 -13.84 -17.81 -26.09
CA ASP A 54 -13.00 -17.76 -27.30
C ASP A 54 -11.51 -17.51 -27.00
N HIS A 55 -11.16 -17.32 -25.72
CA HIS A 55 -9.80 -16.97 -25.26
C HIS A 55 -9.22 -15.73 -25.94
N THR A 56 -10.06 -14.85 -26.47
CA THR A 56 -9.60 -13.60 -27.09
C THR A 56 -9.28 -12.58 -26.01
N LEU A 57 -8.34 -11.68 -26.31
CA LEU A 57 -8.00 -10.58 -25.41
C LEU A 57 -9.18 -9.60 -25.36
N SER A 58 -9.84 -9.50 -24.19
CA SER A 58 -10.96 -8.58 -23.97
C SER A 58 -10.50 -7.22 -23.42
N GLY A 59 -9.35 -7.18 -22.75
CA GLY A 59 -8.80 -5.96 -22.18
C GLY A 59 -7.52 -6.18 -21.38
N MET A 60 -7.03 -5.11 -20.76
CA MET A 60 -5.87 -5.12 -19.86
C MET A 60 -6.22 -4.35 -18.59
N GLU A 61 -5.99 -4.95 -17.44
CA GLU A 61 -6.08 -4.26 -16.15
C GLU A 61 -4.73 -3.60 -15.83
N ALA A 62 -4.77 -2.30 -15.53
CA ALA A 62 -3.61 -1.55 -15.08
C ALA A 62 -3.47 -1.66 -13.55
N LEU A 63 -2.36 -2.22 -13.11
CA LEU A 63 -2.09 -2.56 -11.72
C LEU A 63 -0.86 -1.80 -11.24
N VAL A 64 -1.06 -0.82 -10.36
CA VAL A 64 0.06 -0.05 -9.77
C VAL A 64 0.97 -0.95 -8.94
N ARG A 65 2.27 -0.72 -9.02
CA ARG A 65 3.31 -1.35 -8.21
C ARG A 65 4.28 -0.28 -7.76
N TRP A 66 4.93 -0.50 -6.63
CA TRP A 66 5.96 0.40 -6.16
C TRP A 66 7.31 -0.30 -6.23
N ASN A 67 8.18 0.14 -7.14
CA ASN A 67 9.56 -0.30 -7.22
C ASN A 67 10.40 0.41 -6.15
N HIS A 68 10.26 -0.03 -4.90
CA HIS A 68 10.91 0.60 -3.76
C HIS A 68 12.43 0.33 -3.78
N PRO A 69 13.30 1.34 -3.59
CA PRO A 69 14.75 1.19 -3.75
C PRO A 69 15.40 0.15 -2.82
N ARG A 70 14.89 0.03 -1.58
CA ARG A 70 15.36 -0.94 -0.57
C ARG A 70 14.54 -2.23 -0.46
N LEU A 71 13.21 -2.13 -0.53
CA LEU A 71 12.29 -3.26 -0.30
C LEU A 71 11.93 -4.02 -1.59
N GLY A 72 12.37 -3.54 -2.75
CA GLY A 72 12.04 -4.10 -4.05
C GLY A 72 10.60 -3.81 -4.46
N LEU A 73 10.04 -4.66 -5.32
CA LEU A 73 8.70 -4.48 -5.86
C LEU A 73 7.63 -4.76 -4.79
N LEU A 74 6.94 -3.71 -4.34
CA LEU A 74 5.83 -3.80 -3.40
C LEU A 74 4.49 -3.88 -4.13
N LEU A 75 3.60 -4.72 -3.61
CA LEU A 75 2.23 -4.88 -4.10
C LEU A 75 1.28 -3.85 -3.47
N PRO A 76 0.16 -3.50 -4.16
CA PRO A 76 -0.81 -2.50 -3.70
C PRO A 76 -1.26 -2.66 -2.25
N ALA A 77 -1.52 -3.90 -1.82
CA ALA A 77 -1.98 -4.18 -0.45
C ALA A 77 -1.04 -3.67 0.65
N ARG A 78 0.24 -3.39 0.33
CA ARG A 78 1.22 -2.88 1.28
C ARG A 78 1.23 -1.36 1.43
N PHE A 79 0.74 -0.61 0.43
CA PHE A 79 0.88 0.85 0.39
C PHE A 79 -0.38 1.63 0.01
N ILE A 80 -1.42 1.01 -0.56
CA ILE A 80 -2.65 1.73 -0.94
C ILE A 80 -3.34 2.34 0.28
N ALA A 81 -3.49 1.59 1.37
CA ALA A 81 -4.06 2.14 2.60
C ALA A 81 -3.25 3.34 3.15
N LEU A 82 -1.92 3.36 2.94
CA LEU A 82 -1.09 4.50 3.32
C LEU A 82 -1.34 5.71 2.41
N ALA A 83 -1.58 5.48 1.12
CA ALA A 83 -1.93 6.53 0.18
C ALA A 83 -3.25 7.21 0.55
N GLU A 84 -4.27 6.42 0.89
CA GLU A 84 -5.59 6.89 1.32
C GLU A 84 -5.49 7.68 2.63
N ASP A 85 -4.82 7.12 3.65
CA ASP A 85 -4.69 7.76 4.97
C ASP A 85 -3.87 9.07 4.92
N SER A 86 -2.93 9.19 3.97
CA SER A 86 -2.09 10.38 3.79
C SER A 86 -2.66 11.42 2.83
N GLY A 87 -3.83 11.15 2.24
CA GLY A 87 -4.49 12.04 1.27
C GLY A 87 -3.78 12.16 -0.07
N LEU A 88 -2.99 11.15 -0.45
CA LEU A 88 -2.38 11.06 -1.79
C LEU A 88 -3.38 10.59 -2.85
N ILE A 89 -4.47 9.93 -2.43
CA ILE A 89 -5.62 9.54 -3.27
C ILE A 89 -6.93 9.60 -2.47
#